data_AF-A0A1A7U3M5-F1
#
_entry.id   AF-A0A1A7U3M5-F1
#
_cell.length_a   1.000
_cell.length_b   1.000
_cell.length_c   1.000
_cell.angle_alpha   90.00
_cell.angle_beta   90.00
_cell.angle_gamma   90.00
#
_symmetry.space_group_name_H-M   'P 1'
#
loop_
_entity.id
_entity.type
_entity.pdbx_description
1 polymer ?
#
loop_
_entity_poly.entity_id
_entity_poly.type
_entity_poly.pdbx_seq_one_letter_code
_entity_poly.pdbx_strand_id
1 'polypeptide(L)'
;MSLLTFERNLLLKNKVNFLFPLLLVVLFAFPLFFDHKLAYTEFDELNHNYEEMQRLIETLKEDENEKEFVESLEKSNKLIEAILHAKNTGNVQQMVEATYHYEKDILDRLISGQRQGIPIIEQQKRVELLRYMKEHQIQRYSIFDLPAHLSLANYYENIFSGMISSFLILCITALFLSSIISYEKRKQVISLVNLLPDSMVKKHSIRFTIYYGAAMLSLVMPFLIVSILVIIKNGLGDFRYPVGTIIGQEIRILPMYEYLFQSFLFLLLWVLFLSTISFLLSALFEHSLVNLLGTLLCLFLAEYRLFSSIGWIESISHYLPTSYVDFQNVIIGGDIFSPLASEQVTFMNGILTLGIWSIVLLFIGMGTIYIKKSY
;
A
#
# COMPACT_ATOMS: atom_id res chain seq x y z
N MET A 1 -42.27 -5.00 -6.15
CA MET A 1 -40.82 -4.78 -6.36
C MET A 1 -40.15 -5.00 -5.01
N SER A 2 -39.16 -5.90 -4.90
CA SER A 2 -38.46 -6.09 -3.61
C SER A 2 -37.53 -4.91 -3.34
N LEU A 3 -37.27 -4.60 -2.07
CA LEU A 3 -36.36 -3.54 -1.65
C LEU A 3 -34.97 -3.71 -2.29
N LEU A 4 -34.49 -4.95 -2.41
CA LEU A 4 -33.21 -5.28 -3.01
C LEU A 4 -33.13 -4.83 -4.47
N THR A 5 -34.17 -5.11 -5.27
CA THR A 5 -34.20 -4.70 -6.68
C THR A 5 -34.33 -3.19 -6.82
N PHE A 6 -35.01 -2.52 -5.88
CA PHE A 6 -35.12 -1.06 -5.84
C PHE A 6 -33.75 -0.41 -5.61
N GLU A 7 -33.05 -0.80 -4.55
CA GLU A 7 -31.74 -0.25 -4.19
C GLU A 7 -30.69 -0.48 -5.28
N ARG A 8 -30.65 -1.69 -5.85
CA ARG A 8 -29.75 -2.00 -6.98
C ARG A 8 -30.01 -1.09 -8.18
N ASN A 9 -31.28 -0.91 -8.54
CA ASN A 9 -31.63 -0.08 -9.69
C ASN A 9 -31.32 1.40 -9.43
N LEU A 10 -31.44 1.87 -8.18
CA LEU A 10 -31.05 3.22 -7.77
C LEU A 10 -29.55 3.45 -8.00
N LEU A 11 -28.73 2.48 -7.61
CA LEU A 11 -27.28 2.52 -7.81
C LEU A 11 -26.89 2.59 -9.28
N LEU A 12 -27.48 1.73 -10.12
CA LEU A 12 -27.12 1.63 -11.54
C LEU A 12 -27.64 2.80 -12.38
N LYS A 13 -28.78 3.41 -12.00
CA LYS A 13 -29.32 4.56 -12.73
C LYS A 13 -28.56 5.86 -12.47
N ASN A 14 -27.91 5.99 -11.31
CA ASN A 14 -27.14 7.19 -11.00
C ASN A 14 -25.77 7.17 -11.67
N LYS A 15 -25.62 7.88 -12.80
CA LYS A 15 -24.37 7.93 -13.56
C LYS A 15 -23.16 8.42 -12.75
N VAL A 16 -23.38 9.25 -11.72
CA VAL A 16 -22.31 9.74 -10.83
C VAL A 16 -21.61 8.59 -10.09
N ASN A 17 -22.31 7.46 -9.85
CA ASN A 17 -21.72 6.33 -9.16
C ASN A 17 -20.59 5.66 -9.95
N PHE A 18 -20.57 5.79 -11.29
CA PHE A 18 -19.50 5.24 -12.13
C PHE A 18 -18.25 6.13 -12.16
N LEU A 19 -18.33 7.37 -11.67
CA LEU A 19 -17.19 8.28 -11.60
C LEU A 19 -16.11 7.75 -10.64
N PHE A 20 -16.50 7.18 -9.50
CA PHE A 20 -15.57 6.68 -8.48
C PHE A 20 -14.72 5.47 -8.94
N PRO A 21 -15.29 4.39 -9.50
CA PRO A 21 -14.47 3.31 -10.05
C PRO A 21 -13.64 3.80 -11.24
N LEU A 22 -14.15 4.75 -12.05
CA LEU A 22 -13.35 5.36 -13.12
C LEU A 22 -12.13 6.12 -12.58
N LEU A 23 -12.29 6.91 -11.51
CA LEU A 23 -11.18 7.60 -10.85
C LEU A 23 -10.15 6.62 -10.31
N LEU A 24 -10.59 5.49 -9.73
CA LEU A 24 -9.69 4.43 -9.29
C LEU A 24 -8.98 3.76 -10.47
N VAL A 25 -9.65 3.55 -11.61
CA VAL A 25 -8.97 3.03 -12.83
C VAL A 25 -7.90 4.01 -13.28
N VAL A 26 -8.21 5.31 -13.35
CA VAL A 26 -7.23 6.33 -13.74
C VAL A 26 -6.07 6.37 -12.76
N LEU A 27 -6.34 6.34 -11.46
CA LEU A 27 -5.34 6.33 -10.41
C LEU A 27 -4.42 5.11 -10.51
N PHE A 28 -4.99 3.92 -10.57
CA PHE A 28 -4.22 2.68 -10.67
C PHE A 28 -3.51 2.55 -12.01
N ALA A 29 -4.07 3.03 -13.11
CA ALA A 29 -3.42 2.97 -14.41
C ALA A 29 -2.39 4.09 -14.64
N PHE A 30 -2.38 5.14 -13.81
CA PHE A 30 -1.49 6.28 -13.98
C PHE A 30 -0.01 5.87 -14.14
N PRO A 31 0.56 5.00 -13.27
CA PRO A 31 1.95 4.56 -13.42
C PRO A 31 2.24 3.75 -14.70
N LEU A 32 1.21 3.20 -15.36
CA LEU A 32 1.37 2.43 -16.59
C LEU A 32 1.67 3.32 -17.81
N PHE A 33 1.18 4.56 -17.78
CA PHE A 33 1.19 5.48 -18.91
C PHE A 33 2.08 6.71 -18.69
N PHE A 34 2.25 7.14 -17.45
CA PHE A 34 3.06 8.30 -17.11
C PHE A 34 4.49 7.88 -16.79
N ASP A 35 5.24 7.69 -17.86
CA ASP A 35 6.63 7.29 -17.83
C ASP A 35 7.53 8.52 -17.68
N HIS A 36 7.98 8.82 -16.46
CA HIS A 36 9.02 9.82 -16.27
C HIS A 36 10.35 9.13 -16.56
N LYS A 37 10.86 9.26 -17.79
CA LYS A 37 12.22 8.81 -18.10
C LYS A 37 13.17 9.40 -17.05
N LEU A 38 13.68 8.55 -16.17
CA LEU A 38 14.71 8.93 -15.24
C LEU A 38 15.94 9.30 -16.08
N ALA A 39 16.51 10.48 -15.84
CA ALA A 39 17.72 10.91 -16.51
C ALA A 39 18.95 10.07 -16.10
N TYR A 40 18.81 9.23 -15.08
CA TYR A 40 19.87 8.46 -14.45
C TYR A 40 19.31 7.13 -13.92
N THR A 41 19.98 6.02 -14.18
CA THR A 41 19.59 4.66 -13.76
C THR A 41 20.55 4.07 -12.72
N GLU A 42 20.14 2.99 -12.03
CA GLU A 42 21.02 2.20 -11.13
C GLU A 42 22.36 1.88 -11.77
N PHE A 43 22.32 1.51 -13.04
CA PHE A 43 23.50 1.06 -13.76
C PHE A 43 24.38 2.23 -14.21
N ASP A 44 23.81 3.41 -14.42
CA ASP A 44 24.61 4.62 -14.64
C ASP A 44 25.37 4.98 -13.36
N GLU A 45 24.75 4.78 -12.19
CA GLU A 45 25.39 4.92 -10.88
C GLU A 45 26.49 3.88 -10.67
N LEU A 46 26.23 2.60 -10.92
CA LEU A 46 27.26 1.56 -10.82
C LEU A 46 28.42 1.82 -11.79
N ASN A 47 28.15 2.23 -13.03
CA ASN A 47 29.19 2.54 -14.01
C ASN A 47 30.04 3.74 -13.55
N HIS A 48 29.39 4.79 -13.05
CA HIS A 48 30.11 5.96 -12.53
C HIS A 48 31.00 5.58 -11.35
N ASN A 49 30.46 4.83 -10.38
CA ASN A 49 31.22 4.34 -9.22
C ASN A 49 32.39 3.44 -9.64
N TYR A 50 32.19 2.57 -10.64
CA TYR A 50 33.24 1.74 -11.20
C TYR A 50 34.41 2.57 -11.75
N GLU A 51 34.10 3.58 -12.55
CA GLU A 51 35.11 4.48 -13.15
C GLU A 51 35.85 5.31 -12.08
N GLU A 52 35.15 5.85 -11.09
CA GLU A 52 35.77 6.61 -10.00
C GLU A 52 36.68 5.73 -9.14
N MET A 53 36.22 4.52 -8.80
CA MET A 53 37.04 3.57 -8.03
C MET A 53 38.29 3.15 -8.81
N GLN A 54 38.19 2.93 -10.12
CA GLN A 54 39.37 2.63 -10.96
C GLN A 54 40.40 3.77 -10.90
N ARG A 55 39.97 5.02 -11.07
CA ARG A 55 40.88 6.19 -11.01
C ARG A 55 41.55 6.33 -9.64
N LEU A 56 40.81 6.08 -8.56
CA LEU A 56 41.34 6.16 -7.21
C LEU A 56 42.37 5.06 -6.93
N ILE A 57 42.09 3.83 -7.37
CA ILE A 57 43.05 2.71 -7.33
C ILE A 57 44.33 3.08 -8.07
N GLU A 58 44.23 3.60 -9.30
CA GLU A 58 45.40 4.00 -10.08
C GLU A 58 46.26 5.08 -9.41
N THR A 59 45.61 6.00 -8.69
CA THR A 59 46.27 7.11 -7.98
C THR A 59 46.98 6.64 -6.71
N LEU A 60 46.40 5.69 -5.98
CA LEU A 60 46.87 5.26 -4.66
C LEU A 60 47.68 3.95 -4.68
N LYS A 61 47.72 3.20 -5.79
CA LYS A 61 48.39 1.88 -5.88
C LYS A 61 49.87 1.87 -5.51
N GLU A 62 50.55 3.02 -5.61
CA GLU A 62 51.98 3.16 -5.31
C GLU A 62 52.25 3.65 -3.86
N ASP A 63 51.21 4.04 -3.12
CA ASP A 63 51.34 4.46 -1.71
C ASP A 63 51.26 3.23 -0.79
N GLU A 64 52.38 2.84 -0.20
CA GLU A 64 52.45 1.70 0.73
C GLU A 64 51.56 1.88 1.97
N ASN A 65 51.22 3.11 2.36
CA ASN A 65 50.37 3.37 3.53
C ASN A 65 48.89 3.12 3.24
N GLU A 66 48.48 3.14 1.96
CA GLU A 66 47.08 3.01 1.54
C GLU A 66 46.77 1.61 0.98
N LYS A 67 47.70 0.66 1.09
CA LYS A 67 47.60 -0.66 0.47
C LYS A 67 46.33 -1.42 0.85
N GLU A 68 45.93 -1.40 2.13
CA GLU A 68 44.71 -2.06 2.62
C GLU A 68 43.44 -1.39 2.03
N PHE A 69 43.47 -0.07 1.87
CA PHE A 69 42.38 0.67 1.25
C PHE A 69 42.27 0.36 -0.26
N VAL A 70 43.40 0.30 -0.97
CA VAL A 70 43.45 -0.09 -2.39
C VAL A 70 42.91 -1.51 -2.59
N GLU A 71 43.35 -2.49 -1.79
CA GLU A 71 42.85 -3.88 -1.85
C GLU A 71 41.32 -3.94 -1.63
N SER A 72 40.80 -3.13 -0.71
CA SER A 72 39.37 -2.98 -0.43
C SER A 72 38.60 -2.38 -1.61
N LEU A 73 39.16 -1.38 -2.28
CA LEU A 73 38.58 -0.79 -3.50
C LEU A 73 38.58 -1.78 -4.66
N GLU A 74 39.69 -2.48 -4.90
CA GLU A 74 39.79 -3.51 -5.95
C GLU A 74 38.75 -4.60 -5.77
N LYS A 75 38.53 -5.05 -4.53
CA LYS A 75 37.49 -6.03 -4.20
C LYS A 75 36.10 -5.53 -4.59
N SER A 76 35.73 -4.31 -4.20
CA SER A 76 34.43 -3.73 -4.57
C SER A 76 34.30 -3.54 -6.07
N ASN A 77 35.38 -3.13 -6.74
CA ASN A 77 35.36 -2.90 -8.19
C ASN A 77 35.13 -4.19 -8.98
N LYS A 78 35.75 -5.30 -8.55
CA LYS A 78 35.49 -6.65 -9.11
C LYS A 78 34.04 -7.08 -8.93
N LEU A 79 33.41 -6.73 -7.81
CA LEU A 79 31.99 -7.04 -7.56
C LEU A 79 31.07 -6.23 -8.48
N ILE A 80 31.37 -4.94 -8.69
CA ILE A 80 30.65 -4.09 -9.66
C ILE A 80 30.84 -4.62 -11.09
N GLU A 81 32.07 -4.97 -11.47
CA GLU A 81 32.39 -5.54 -12.78
C GLU A 81 31.57 -6.81 -13.05
N ALA A 82 31.43 -7.69 -12.05
CA ALA A 82 30.61 -8.89 -12.16
C ALA A 82 29.11 -8.57 -12.41
N ILE A 83 28.58 -7.52 -11.77
CA ILE A 83 27.20 -7.05 -11.98
C ILE A 83 27.04 -6.53 -13.42
N LEU A 84 27.97 -5.68 -13.88
CA LEU A 84 27.94 -5.10 -15.22
C LEU A 84 28.10 -6.17 -16.31
N HIS A 85 28.98 -7.14 -16.11
CA HIS A 85 29.14 -8.28 -17.00
C HIS A 85 27.86 -9.14 -17.08
N ALA A 86 27.24 -9.45 -15.94
CA ALA A 86 25.99 -10.20 -15.89
C ALA A 86 24.84 -9.46 -16.60
N LYS A 87 24.77 -8.12 -16.46
CA LYS A 87 23.84 -7.27 -17.20
C LYS A 87 24.07 -7.35 -18.71
N ASN A 88 25.31 -7.16 -19.15
CA ASN A 88 25.67 -7.12 -20.58
C ASN A 88 25.45 -8.48 -21.27
N THR A 89 25.60 -9.59 -20.53
CA THR A 89 25.33 -10.94 -21.02
C THR A 89 23.84 -11.35 -20.92
N GLY A 90 22.99 -10.51 -20.30
CA GLY A 90 21.59 -10.81 -20.07
C GLY A 90 21.33 -11.95 -19.08
N ASN A 91 22.34 -12.36 -18.30
CA ASN A 91 22.21 -13.46 -17.35
C ASN A 91 21.64 -12.95 -16.02
N VAL A 92 20.30 -12.96 -15.93
CA VAL A 92 19.57 -12.40 -14.78
C VAL A 92 19.93 -13.09 -13.46
N GLN A 93 20.15 -14.41 -13.45
CA GLN A 93 20.54 -15.11 -12.21
C GLN A 93 21.94 -14.71 -11.74
N GLN A 94 22.91 -14.61 -12.66
CA GLN A 94 24.25 -14.11 -12.33
C GLN A 94 24.20 -12.67 -11.84
N MET A 95 23.26 -11.86 -12.34
CA MET A 95 23.09 -10.49 -11.88
C MET A 95 22.61 -10.44 -10.42
N VAL A 96 21.63 -11.28 -10.03
CA VAL A 96 21.19 -11.40 -8.64
C VAL A 96 22.34 -11.88 -7.74
N GLU A 97 23.08 -12.89 -8.20
CA GLU A 97 24.23 -13.44 -7.48
C GLU A 97 25.33 -12.40 -7.23
N ALA A 98 25.73 -11.68 -8.28
CA ALA A 98 26.75 -10.65 -8.19
C ALA A 98 26.29 -9.48 -7.30
N THR A 99 25.02 -9.07 -7.42
CA THR A 99 24.45 -8.04 -6.55
C THR A 99 24.43 -8.49 -5.09
N TYR A 100 24.05 -9.74 -4.81
CA TYR A 100 24.07 -10.29 -3.46
C TYR A 100 25.46 -10.17 -2.82
N HIS A 101 26.51 -10.55 -3.56
CA HIS A 101 27.88 -10.45 -3.06
C HIS A 101 28.34 -9.01 -2.85
N TYR A 102 27.96 -8.09 -3.74
CA TYR A 102 28.23 -6.67 -3.60
C TYR A 102 27.57 -6.08 -2.34
N GLU A 103 26.26 -6.28 -2.17
CA GLU A 103 25.52 -5.72 -1.04
C GLU A 103 25.92 -6.37 0.31
N LYS A 104 26.34 -7.64 0.28
CA LYS A 104 26.90 -8.33 1.46
C LYS A 104 28.25 -7.74 1.85
N ASP A 105 29.13 -7.45 0.89
CA ASP A 105 30.41 -6.78 1.18
C ASP A 105 30.19 -5.38 1.77
N ILE A 106 29.18 -4.64 1.29
CA ILE A 106 28.78 -3.37 1.89
C ILE A 106 28.32 -3.56 3.33
N LEU A 107 27.47 -4.56 3.60
CA LEU A 107 26.99 -4.85 4.94
C LEU A 107 28.14 -5.18 5.91
N ASP A 108 29.07 -6.04 5.50
CA ASP A 108 30.22 -6.43 6.32
C ASP A 108 31.08 -5.20 6.68
N ARG A 109 31.25 -4.26 5.73
CA ARG A 109 31.96 -2.98 5.96
C ARG A 109 31.20 -2.00 6.85
N LEU A 110 29.86 -1.98 6.80
CA LEU A 110 29.05 -1.17 7.71
C LEU A 110 29.14 -1.71 9.15
N ILE A 111 29.09 -3.04 9.31
CA ILE A 111 29.20 -3.70 10.62
C ILE A 111 30.60 -3.51 11.22
N SER A 112 31.66 -3.58 10.42
CA SER A 112 33.03 -3.36 10.87
C SER A 112 33.37 -1.89 11.12
N GLY A 113 32.49 -0.95 10.76
CA GLY A 113 32.72 0.49 10.86
C GLY A 113 33.65 1.05 9.77
N GLN A 114 34.08 0.23 8.81
CA GLN A 114 34.89 0.66 7.66
C GLN A 114 34.12 1.54 6.67
N ARG A 115 32.79 1.53 6.73
CA ARG A 115 31.92 2.39 5.92
C ARG A 115 30.82 2.99 6.79
N GLN A 116 30.45 4.24 6.51
CA GLN A 116 29.21 4.85 6.98
C GLN A 116 28.26 4.98 5.79
N GLY A 117 26.96 4.87 6.04
CA GLY A 117 25.97 4.89 4.98
C GLY A 117 24.56 4.69 5.52
N ILE A 118 23.75 3.90 4.81
CA ILE A 118 22.40 3.58 5.26
C ILE A 118 22.44 2.77 6.57
N PRO A 119 21.40 2.85 7.42
CA PRO A 119 21.35 2.08 8.65
C PRO A 119 21.52 0.58 8.39
N ILE A 120 22.24 -0.09 9.31
CA ILE A 120 22.62 -1.51 9.17
C ILE A 120 21.41 -2.38 8.89
N ILE A 121 20.27 -2.14 9.56
CA ILE A 121 19.04 -2.92 9.38
C ILE A 121 18.46 -2.81 7.96
N GLU A 122 18.56 -1.64 7.32
CA GLU A 122 18.13 -1.45 5.93
C GLU A 122 19.05 -2.18 4.96
N GLN A 123 20.36 -2.12 5.21
CA GLN A 123 21.33 -2.88 4.40
C GLN A 123 21.14 -4.39 4.57
N GLN A 124 20.91 -4.85 5.80
CA GLN A 124 20.59 -6.25 6.08
C GLN A 124 19.32 -6.68 5.32
N LYS A 125 18.27 -5.85 5.28
CA LYS A 125 17.05 -6.13 4.51
C LYS A 125 17.36 -6.33 3.02
N ARG A 126 18.21 -5.49 2.43
CA ARG A 126 18.63 -5.63 1.02
C ARG A 126 19.36 -6.96 0.77
N VAL A 127 20.31 -7.31 1.63
CA VAL A 127 21.07 -8.57 1.53
C VAL A 127 20.14 -9.77 1.65
N GLU A 128 19.18 -9.72 2.57
CA GLU A 128 18.19 -10.77 2.80
C GLU A 128 17.22 -10.96 1.63
N LEU A 129 16.77 -9.86 1.02
CA LEU A 129 15.97 -9.91 -0.20
C LEU A 129 16.73 -10.58 -1.35
N LEU A 130 17.99 -10.19 -1.56
CA LEU A 130 18.84 -10.76 -2.61
C LEU A 130 19.16 -12.23 -2.34
N ARG A 131 19.41 -12.60 -1.08
CA ARG A 131 19.58 -14.01 -0.67
C ARG A 131 18.36 -14.84 -1.03
N TYR A 132 17.16 -14.36 -0.67
CA TYR A 132 15.92 -15.06 -0.99
C TYR A 132 15.72 -15.19 -2.51
N MET A 133 15.95 -14.12 -3.29
CA MET A 133 15.82 -14.16 -4.74
C MET A 133 16.81 -15.15 -5.37
N LYS A 134 18.06 -15.17 -4.90
CA LYS A 134 19.09 -16.12 -5.32
C LYS A 134 18.65 -17.56 -5.07
N GLU A 135 18.26 -17.87 -3.83
CA GLU A 135 17.88 -19.24 -3.42
C GLU A 135 16.66 -19.77 -4.18
N HIS A 136 15.71 -18.88 -4.50
CA HIS A 136 14.48 -19.24 -5.20
C HIS A 136 14.53 -19.01 -6.72
N GLN A 137 15.70 -18.61 -7.26
CA GLN A 137 15.91 -18.33 -8.68
C GLN A 137 14.95 -17.28 -9.26
N ILE A 138 14.63 -16.26 -8.45
CA ILE A 138 13.73 -15.17 -8.82
C ILE A 138 14.54 -14.09 -9.54
N GLN A 139 13.98 -13.59 -10.64
CA GLN A 139 14.57 -12.47 -11.36
C GLN A 139 14.45 -11.18 -10.55
N ARG A 140 15.56 -10.46 -10.38
CA ARG A 140 15.56 -9.12 -9.79
C ARG A 140 15.12 -8.10 -10.83
N TYR A 141 14.13 -7.29 -10.49
CA TYR A 141 13.82 -6.06 -11.19
C TYR A 141 14.61 -4.92 -10.55
N SER A 142 15.09 -3.98 -11.36
CA SER A 142 15.75 -2.79 -10.81
C SER A 142 14.70 -1.90 -10.16
N ILE A 143 15.06 -1.26 -9.05
CA ILE A 143 14.21 -0.23 -8.41
C ILE A 143 14.05 1.01 -9.31
N PHE A 144 14.87 1.12 -10.36
CA PHE A 144 14.80 2.18 -11.36
C PHE A 144 14.04 1.73 -12.64
N ASP A 145 13.61 0.47 -12.70
CA ASP A 145 12.75 0.01 -13.78
C ASP A 145 11.42 0.76 -13.71
N LEU A 146 11.06 1.39 -14.81
CA LEU A 146 9.88 2.24 -14.85
C LEU A 146 8.62 1.38 -14.66
N PRO A 147 7.64 1.84 -13.85
CA PRO A 147 6.43 1.07 -13.55
C PRO A 147 5.67 0.63 -14.81
N ALA A 148 5.80 1.41 -15.89
CA ALA A 148 5.22 1.13 -17.19
C ALA A 148 5.68 -0.20 -17.83
N HIS A 149 6.84 -0.73 -17.43
CA HIS A 149 7.47 -1.94 -17.98
C HIS A 149 7.46 -3.14 -17.02
N LEU A 150 6.95 -2.95 -15.80
CA LEU A 150 6.94 -4.00 -14.80
C LEU A 150 5.85 -5.03 -15.07
N SER A 151 6.17 -6.29 -14.78
CA SER A 151 5.19 -7.38 -14.72
C SER A 151 4.17 -7.13 -13.61
N LEU A 152 3.02 -7.81 -13.63
CA LEU A 152 1.95 -7.56 -12.64
C LEU A 152 2.41 -7.68 -11.18
N ALA A 153 3.23 -8.69 -10.85
CA ALA A 153 3.73 -8.89 -9.49
C ALA A 153 4.49 -7.65 -8.97
N ASN A 154 5.44 -7.13 -9.75
CA ASN A 154 6.26 -5.96 -9.37
C ASN A 154 5.52 -4.64 -9.55
N TYR A 155 4.55 -4.60 -10.46
CA TYR A 155 3.65 -3.46 -10.58
C TYR A 155 2.84 -3.26 -9.30
N TYR A 156 2.36 -4.36 -8.71
CA TYR A 156 1.67 -4.29 -7.43
C TYR A 156 2.59 -3.94 -6.27
N GLU A 157 3.82 -4.43 -6.25
CA GLU A 157 4.84 -3.97 -5.29
C GLU A 157 4.87 -2.44 -5.28
N ASN A 158 5.01 -1.82 -6.45
CA ASN A 158 5.06 -0.36 -6.58
C ASN A 158 3.79 0.35 -6.14
N ILE A 159 2.61 -0.13 -6.58
CA ILE A 159 1.33 0.47 -6.16
C ILE A 159 1.20 0.45 -4.63
N PHE A 160 1.51 -0.70 -4.02
CA PHE A 160 1.29 -0.94 -2.61
C PHE A 160 2.49 -0.58 -1.74
N SER A 161 3.66 -0.25 -2.27
CA SER A 161 4.82 0.25 -1.50
C SER A 161 4.79 1.75 -1.27
N GLY A 162 3.74 2.45 -1.73
CA GLY A 162 3.51 3.87 -1.45
C GLY A 162 3.44 4.77 -2.68
N MET A 163 3.65 4.26 -3.90
CA MET A 163 3.49 5.06 -5.12
C MET A 163 2.09 5.67 -5.24
N ILE A 164 1.08 4.88 -4.86
CA ILE A 164 -0.28 5.34 -4.68
C ILE A 164 -0.58 5.27 -3.20
N SER A 165 -0.68 6.44 -2.57
CA SER A 165 -1.03 6.53 -1.16
C SER A 165 -2.35 5.82 -0.87
N SER A 166 -2.30 4.90 0.09
CA SER A 166 -3.45 4.23 0.71
C SER A 166 -4.55 5.21 1.13
N PHE A 167 -4.17 6.37 1.68
CA PHE A 167 -5.09 7.46 2.05
C PHE A 167 -5.95 7.92 0.87
N LEU A 168 -5.38 8.05 -0.33
CA LEU A 168 -6.09 8.52 -1.52
C LEU A 168 -7.12 7.48 -2.00
N ILE A 169 -6.74 6.19 -2.00
CA ILE A 169 -7.65 5.06 -2.31
C ILE A 169 -8.86 5.08 -1.35
N LEU A 170 -8.58 5.26 -0.06
CA LEU A 170 -9.61 5.31 0.98
C LEU A 170 -10.48 6.57 0.85
N CYS A 171 -9.92 7.72 0.46
CA CYS A 171 -10.70 8.94 0.22
C CYS A 171 -11.70 8.76 -0.93
N ILE A 172 -11.27 8.23 -2.08
CA ILE A 172 -12.20 7.99 -3.22
C ILE A 172 -13.32 7.03 -2.80
N THR A 173 -12.98 6.00 -2.01
CA THR A 173 -13.94 5.04 -1.46
C THR A 173 -14.92 5.70 -0.48
N ALA A 174 -14.44 6.57 0.41
CA ALA A 174 -15.27 7.33 1.36
C ALA A 174 -16.22 8.29 0.64
N LEU A 175 -15.75 8.98 -0.42
CA LEU A 175 -16.58 9.84 -1.26
C LEU A 175 -17.70 9.03 -1.94
N PHE A 176 -17.37 7.84 -2.45
CA PHE A 176 -18.37 6.96 -3.06
C PHE A 176 -19.43 6.52 -2.05
N LEU A 177 -19.00 6.00 -0.89
CA LEU A 177 -19.88 5.56 0.19
C LEU A 177 -20.80 6.69 0.67
N SER A 178 -20.25 7.87 0.96
CA SER A 178 -21.05 9.03 1.35
C SER A 178 -22.06 9.43 0.29
N SER A 179 -21.68 9.32 -1.00
CA SER A 179 -22.59 9.60 -2.11
C SER A 179 -23.76 8.62 -2.18
N ILE A 180 -23.51 7.31 -2.12
CA ILE A 180 -24.59 6.32 -2.24
C ILE A 180 -25.47 6.27 -0.99
N ILE A 181 -24.88 6.34 0.21
CA ILE A 181 -25.60 6.28 1.49
C ILE A 181 -26.46 7.54 1.71
N SER A 182 -26.00 8.70 1.25
CA SER A 182 -26.74 9.96 1.39
C SER A 182 -27.68 10.27 0.22
N TYR A 183 -27.75 9.39 -0.79
CA TYR A 183 -28.45 9.68 -2.04
C TYR A 183 -29.92 10.08 -1.80
N GLU A 184 -30.62 9.33 -0.95
CA GLU A 184 -32.05 9.53 -0.72
C GLU A 184 -32.37 10.80 0.04
N LYS A 185 -31.49 11.19 0.98
CA LYS A 185 -31.58 12.47 1.69
C LYS A 185 -31.46 13.63 0.73
N ARG A 186 -30.50 13.56 -0.19
CA ARG A 186 -30.30 14.59 -1.23
C ARG A 186 -31.44 14.67 -2.22
N LYS A 187 -32.11 13.54 -2.51
CA LYS A 187 -33.24 13.47 -3.46
C LYS A 187 -34.62 13.48 -2.79
N GLN A 188 -34.68 13.58 -1.46
CA GLN A 188 -35.91 13.58 -0.67
C GLN A 188 -36.85 12.39 -0.97
N VAL A 189 -36.29 11.21 -1.27
CA VAL A 189 -37.07 9.99 -1.61
C VAL A 189 -37.26 9.03 -0.41
N ILE A 190 -36.87 9.46 0.79
CA ILE A 190 -36.98 8.68 2.03
C ILE A 190 -38.42 8.24 2.31
N SER A 191 -39.40 9.10 2.01
CA SER A 191 -40.81 8.80 2.20
C SER A 191 -41.25 7.55 1.41
N LEU A 192 -40.71 7.34 0.20
CA LEU A 192 -40.99 6.16 -0.62
C LEU A 192 -40.47 4.87 0.01
N VAL A 193 -39.30 4.93 0.65
CA VAL A 193 -38.70 3.78 1.36
C VAL A 193 -39.49 3.46 2.64
N ASN A 194 -40.00 4.48 3.32
CA ASN A 194 -40.81 4.30 4.52
C ASN A 194 -42.16 3.60 4.24
N LEU A 195 -42.73 3.78 3.05
CA LEU A 195 -43.97 3.13 2.63
C LEU A 195 -43.86 1.61 2.38
N LEU A 196 -42.65 1.07 2.29
CA LEU A 196 -42.45 -0.37 2.11
C LEU A 196 -42.80 -1.14 3.41
N PRO A 197 -43.44 -2.32 3.33
CA PRO A 197 -43.99 -3.04 4.49
C PRO A 197 -42.95 -3.76 5.37
N ASP A 198 -41.65 -3.56 5.14
CA ASP A 198 -40.59 -4.15 5.93
C ASP A 198 -40.31 -3.34 7.23
N SER A 199 -39.79 -4.01 8.27
CA SER A 199 -39.27 -3.31 9.46
C SER A 199 -38.08 -2.41 9.11
N MET A 200 -37.90 -1.29 9.80
CA MET A 200 -36.79 -0.35 9.53
C MET A 200 -35.42 -1.02 9.65
N VAL A 201 -35.19 -1.84 10.67
CA VAL A 201 -33.92 -2.56 10.85
C VAL A 201 -33.60 -3.46 9.64
N LYS A 202 -34.60 -4.19 9.13
CA LYS A 202 -34.44 -5.02 7.93
C LYS A 202 -34.13 -4.19 6.68
N LYS A 203 -34.82 -3.05 6.49
CA LYS A 203 -34.55 -2.14 5.36
C LYS A 203 -33.11 -1.63 5.39
N HIS A 204 -32.68 -1.15 6.55
CA HIS A 204 -31.33 -0.65 6.77
C HIS A 204 -30.25 -1.73 6.61
N SER A 205 -30.51 -2.96 7.06
CA SER A 205 -29.57 -4.08 6.90
C SER A 205 -29.38 -4.48 5.44
N ILE A 206 -30.47 -4.55 4.67
CA ILE A 206 -30.42 -4.82 3.22
C ILE A 206 -29.61 -3.74 2.51
N ARG A 207 -29.86 -2.46 2.85
CA ARG A 207 -29.15 -1.33 2.26
C ARG A 207 -27.67 -1.32 2.58
N PHE A 208 -27.32 -1.52 3.84
CA PHE A 208 -25.93 -1.64 4.26
C PHE A 208 -25.21 -2.71 3.44
N THR A 209 -25.81 -3.90 3.31
CA THR A 209 -25.23 -5.01 2.53
C THR A 209 -25.05 -4.64 1.06
N ILE A 210 -26.04 -4.01 0.43
CA ILE A 210 -26.00 -3.60 -0.98
C ILE A 210 -24.95 -2.51 -1.21
N TYR A 211 -24.89 -1.49 -0.35
CA TYR A 211 -23.95 -0.37 -0.50
C TYR A 211 -22.51 -0.79 -0.18
N TYR A 212 -22.31 -1.64 0.84
CA TYR A 212 -21.01 -2.25 1.12
C TYR A 212 -20.54 -3.10 -0.07
N GLY A 213 -21.41 -3.97 -0.60
CA GLY A 213 -21.10 -4.78 -1.78
C GLY A 213 -20.80 -3.92 -3.02
N ALA A 214 -21.51 -2.81 -3.20
CA ALA A 214 -21.24 -1.86 -4.28
C ALA A 214 -19.89 -1.16 -4.11
N ALA A 215 -19.53 -0.75 -2.88
CA ALA A 215 -18.23 -0.16 -2.56
C ALA A 215 -17.07 -1.15 -2.80
N MET A 216 -17.26 -2.41 -2.39
CA MET A 216 -16.31 -3.49 -2.70
C MET A 216 -16.11 -3.66 -4.20
N LEU A 217 -17.21 -3.77 -4.96
CA LEU A 217 -17.13 -3.94 -6.41
C LEU A 217 -16.48 -2.73 -7.08
N SER A 218 -16.78 -1.51 -6.60
CA SER A 218 -16.17 -0.28 -7.08
C SER A 218 -14.66 -0.22 -6.84
N LEU A 219 -14.14 -0.95 -5.84
CA LEU A 219 -12.71 -1.03 -5.55
C LEU A 219 -12.05 -2.17 -6.34
N VAL A 220 -12.65 -3.36 -6.35
CA VAL A 220 -12.08 -4.56 -6.98
C VAL A 220 -12.08 -4.47 -8.52
N MET A 221 -13.13 -3.93 -9.14
CA MET A 221 -13.21 -3.86 -10.60
C MET A 221 -12.09 -3.02 -11.23
N PRO A 222 -11.75 -1.82 -10.72
CA PRO A 222 -10.59 -1.07 -11.18
C PRO A 222 -9.28 -1.84 -11.10
N PHE A 223 -9.03 -2.53 -9.97
CA PHE A 223 -7.86 -3.37 -9.83
C PHE A 223 -7.80 -4.43 -10.93
N LEU A 224 -8.88 -5.20 -11.13
CA LEU A 224 -8.94 -6.24 -12.16
C LEU A 224 -8.71 -5.70 -13.58
N ILE A 225 -9.31 -4.55 -13.91
CA ILE A 225 -9.13 -3.90 -15.21
C ILE A 225 -7.66 -3.55 -15.44
N VAL A 226 -7.01 -2.89 -14.47
CA VAL A 226 -5.60 -2.51 -14.59
C VAL A 226 -4.69 -3.74 -14.61
N SER A 227 -4.99 -4.78 -13.83
CA SER A 227 -4.25 -6.04 -13.87
C SER A 227 -4.27 -6.68 -15.25
N ILE A 228 -5.44 -6.71 -15.90
CA ILE A 228 -5.57 -7.26 -17.26
C ILE A 228 -4.71 -6.44 -18.23
N LEU A 229 -4.73 -5.10 -18.12
CA LEU A 229 -3.89 -4.23 -18.96
C LEU A 229 -2.39 -4.50 -18.77
N VAL A 230 -1.95 -4.65 -17.52
CA VAL A 230 -0.54 -4.94 -17.19
C VAL A 230 -0.15 -6.33 -17.68
N ILE A 231 -0.98 -7.36 -17.47
CA ILE A 231 -0.72 -8.73 -17.93
C ILE A 231 -0.55 -8.77 -19.45
N ILE A 232 -1.43 -8.08 -20.19
CA ILE A 232 -1.35 -8.05 -21.66
C ILE A 232 -0.07 -7.34 -22.13
N LYS A 233 0.36 -6.28 -21.44
CA LYS A 233 1.51 -5.47 -21.84
C LYS A 233 2.86 -6.07 -21.43
N ASN A 234 2.97 -6.51 -20.18
CA ASN A 234 4.24 -6.83 -19.50
C ASN A 234 4.28 -8.25 -18.89
N GLY A 235 3.17 -8.99 -18.94
CA GLY A 235 3.07 -10.34 -18.38
C GLY A 235 2.74 -10.37 -16.88
N LEU A 236 2.59 -11.60 -16.37
CA LEU A 236 2.12 -11.87 -15.01
C LEU A 236 3.20 -11.63 -13.93
N GLY A 237 4.47 -11.95 -14.24
CA GLY A 237 5.56 -11.89 -13.27
C GLY A 237 5.60 -13.07 -12.32
N ASP A 238 6.49 -13.00 -11.32
CA ASP A 238 6.64 -14.02 -10.27
C ASP A 238 6.05 -13.52 -8.95
N PHE A 239 4.91 -14.08 -8.53
CA PHE A 239 4.29 -13.73 -7.25
C PHE A 239 5.04 -14.26 -6.01
N ARG A 240 6.13 -15.01 -6.20
CA ARG A 240 7.07 -15.33 -5.11
C ARG A 240 8.05 -14.20 -4.85
N TYR A 241 8.04 -13.13 -5.66
CA TYR A 241 8.91 -11.98 -5.50
C TYR A 241 8.84 -11.46 -4.06
N PRO A 242 9.99 -11.27 -3.39
CA PRO A 242 10.00 -10.96 -1.98
C PRO A 242 9.78 -9.47 -1.72
N VAL A 243 8.98 -9.19 -0.69
CA VAL A 243 8.79 -7.87 -0.07
C VAL A 243 9.45 -7.93 1.30
N GLY A 244 10.38 -7.00 1.56
CA GLY A 244 11.13 -6.98 2.81
C GLY A 244 10.39 -6.16 3.86
N THR A 245 10.21 -6.74 5.04
CA THR A 245 9.53 -6.09 6.16
C THR A 245 10.46 -6.01 7.36
N ILE A 246 10.39 -4.89 8.10
CA ILE A 246 11.19 -4.67 9.31
C ILE A 246 10.23 -4.60 10.48
N ILE A 247 10.26 -5.58 11.36
CA ILE A 247 9.42 -5.60 12.57
C ILE A 247 10.36 -5.57 13.76
N GLY A 248 10.45 -4.40 14.40
CA GLY A 248 11.44 -4.15 15.46
C GLY A 248 12.86 -4.23 14.90
N GLN A 249 13.61 -5.27 15.27
CA GLN A 249 14.98 -5.52 14.78
C GLN A 249 15.07 -6.76 13.88
N GLU A 250 13.96 -7.40 13.55
CA GLU A 250 13.93 -8.59 12.69
C GLU A 250 13.51 -8.23 11.27
N ILE A 251 14.23 -8.80 10.30
CA ILE A 251 13.84 -8.75 8.89
C ILE A 251 13.02 -9.97 8.58
N ARG A 252 11.81 -9.76 8.06
CA ARG A 252 10.97 -10.84 7.54
C ARG A 252 10.74 -10.63 6.06
N ILE A 253 10.87 -11.72 5.31
CA ILE A 253 10.62 -11.77 3.89
C ILE A 253 9.20 -12.27 3.67
N LEU A 254 8.36 -11.42 3.08
CA LEU A 254 7.00 -11.78 2.68
C LEU A 254 6.96 -11.97 1.17
N PRO A 255 6.57 -13.14 0.66
CA PRO A 255 6.27 -13.30 -0.76
C PRO A 255 5.13 -12.36 -1.20
N MET A 256 5.18 -11.89 -2.45
CA MET A 256 4.19 -10.96 -3.00
C MET A 256 2.74 -11.44 -2.82
N TYR A 257 2.46 -12.74 -2.97
CA TYR A 257 1.10 -13.25 -2.75
C TYR A 257 0.60 -13.05 -1.32
N GLU A 258 1.46 -13.17 -0.30
CA GLU A 258 1.09 -12.90 1.09
C GLU A 258 0.89 -11.40 1.31
N TYR A 259 1.81 -10.59 0.80
CA TYR A 259 1.74 -9.14 0.88
C TYR A 259 0.43 -8.58 0.28
N LEU A 260 0.04 -9.10 -0.89
CA LEU A 260 -1.23 -8.72 -1.53
C LEU A 260 -2.44 -9.21 -0.75
N PHE A 261 -2.41 -10.43 -0.22
CA PHE A 261 -3.48 -10.92 0.63
C PHE A 261 -3.70 -10.01 1.84
N GLN A 262 -2.61 -9.59 2.52
CA GLN A 262 -2.68 -8.66 3.64
C GLN A 262 -3.23 -7.29 3.22
N SER A 263 -2.79 -6.78 2.07
CA SER A 263 -3.26 -5.49 1.51
C SER A 263 -4.74 -5.53 1.17
N PHE A 264 -5.22 -6.57 0.49
CA PHE A 264 -6.64 -6.73 0.17
C PHE A 264 -7.51 -6.93 1.41
N LEU A 265 -7.00 -7.63 2.44
CA LEU A 265 -7.71 -7.78 3.69
C LEU A 265 -7.87 -6.43 4.42
N PHE A 266 -6.82 -5.60 4.45
CA PHE A 266 -6.92 -4.25 4.98
C PHE A 266 -7.94 -3.39 4.22
N LEU A 267 -7.91 -3.41 2.88
CA LEU A 267 -8.90 -2.70 2.06
C LEU A 267 -10.32 -3.20 2.35
N LEU A 268 -10.51 -4.51 2.52
CA LEU A 268 -11.81 -5.09 2.87
C LEU A 268 -12.35 -4.54 4.19
N LEU A 269 -11.51 -4.52 5.22
CA LEU A 269 -11.85 -4.04 6.56
C LEU A 269 -12.04 -2.53 6.59
N TRP A 270 -11.25 -1.77 5.83
CA TRP A 270 -11.39 -0.34 5.73
C TRP A 270 -12.71 0.09 5.09
N VAL A 271 -13.10 -0.53 3.97
CA VAL A 271 -14.40 -0.24 3.36
C VAL A 271 -15.53 -0.64 4.31
N LEU A 272 -15.39 -1.73 5.07
CA LEU A 272 -16.39 -2.12 6.08
C LEU A 272 -16.51 -1.03 7.14
N PHE A 273 -15.38 -0.62 7.72
CA PHE A 273 -15.31 0.44 8.72
C PHE A 273 -15.90 1.76 8.21
N LEU A 274 -15.47 2.24 7.04
CA LEU A 274 -16.00 3.45 6.41
C LEU A 274 -17.50 3.34 6.11
N SER A 275 -17.98 2.16 5.70
CA SER A 275 -19.40 1.91 5.49
C SER A 275 -20.17 2.03 6.80
N THR A 276 -19.66 1.47 7.90
CA THR A 276 -20.32 1.57 9.22
C THR A 276 -20.35 2.99 9.76
N ILE A 277 -19.26 3.76 9.64
CA ILE A 277 -19.23 5.18 9.99
C ILE A 277 -20.23 5.96 9.14
N SER A 278 -20.19 5.77 7.81
CA SER A 278 -21.07 6.51 6.92
C SER A 278 -22.54 6.23 7.20
N PHE A 279 -22.85 4.97 7.52
CA PHE A 279 -24.19 4.57 7.90
C PHE A 279 -24.62 5.14 9.24
N LEU A 280 -23.74 5.14 10.25
CA LEU A 280 -24.01 5.74 11.56
C LEU A 280 -24.22 7.26 11.46
N LEU A 281 -23.35 7.97 10.74
CA LEU A 281 -23.49 9.40 10.50
C LEU A 281 -24.79 9.71 9.76
N SER A 282 -25.17 8.87 8.80
CA SER A 282 -26.48 8.99 8.15
C SER A 282 -27.62 8.66 9.13
N ALA A 283 -27.51 7.69 10.02
CA ALA A 283 -28.58 7.44 11.00
C ALA A 283 -28.75 8.62 11.99
N LEU A 284 -27.65 9.27 12.37
CA LEU A 284 -27.65 10.36 13.34
C LEU A 284 -28.09 11.70 12.73
N PHE A 285 -27.57 12.05 11.55
CA PHE A 285 -27.72 13.37 10.94
C PHE A 285 -28.48 13.33 9.62
N GLU A 286 -29.38 14.28 9.40
CA GLU A 286 -30.18 14.37 8.17
C GLU A 286 -29.42 14.95 6.98
N HIS A 287 -28.30 15.65 7.23
CA HIS A 287 -27.54 16.35 6.19
C HIS A 287 -26.47 15.47 5.53
N SER A 288 -26.51 15.39 4.19
CA SER A 288 -25.52 14.63 3.41
C SER A 288 -24.09 15.15 3.54
N LEU A 289 -23.91 16.45 3.80
CA LEU A 289 -22.59 17.05 4.00
C LEU A 289 -21.90 16.54 5.28
N VAL A 290 -22.67 16.27 6.34
CA VAL A 290 -22.11 15.74 7.59
C VAL A 290 -21.57 14.33 7.39
N ASN A 291 -22.26 13.50 6.61
CA ASN A 291 -21.76 12.18 6.25
C ASN A 291 -20.45 12.24 5.46
N LEU A 292 -20.39 13.13 4.46
CA LEU A 292 -19.19 13.35 3.65
C LEU A 292 -18.00 13.85 4.50
N LEU A 293 -18.21 14.94 5.24
CA LEU A 293 -17.14 15.56 6.03
C LEU A 293 -16.71 14.64 7.17
N GLY A 294 -17.64 13.94 7.83
CA GLY A 294 -17.31 13.03 8.93
C GLY A 294 -16.52 11.81 8.47
N THR A 295 -16.89 11.18 7.35
CA THR A 295 -16.13 10.05 6.80
C THR A 295 -14.72 10.45 6.33
N LEU A 296 -14.57 11.62 5.70
CA LEU A 296 -13.26 12.15 5.31
C LEU A 296 -12.43 12.58 6.53
N LEU A 297 -13.04 13.22 7.53
CA LEU A 297 -12.35 13.66 8.73
C LEU A 297 -11.67 12.48 9.43
N CYS A 298 -12.30 11.31 9.49
CA CYS A 298 -11.69 10.10 10.03
C CYS A 298 -10.38 9.72 9.32
N LEU A 299 -10.28 9.94 8.01
CA LEU A 299 -9.05 9.67 7.26
C LEU A 299 -8.02 10.79 7.45
N PHE A 300 -8.45 12.06 7.43
CA PHE A 300 -7.54 13.21 7.55
C PHE A 300 -6.90 13.34 8.93
N LEU A 301 -7.60 12.93 9.99
CA LEU A 301 -7.04 12.88 11.35
C LEU A 301 -5.83 11.93 11.44
N ALA A 302 -5.82 10.88 10.62
CA ALA A 302 -4.71 9.93 10.53
C ALA A 302 -3.51 10.50 9.78
N GLU A 303 -3.74 10.98 8.56
CA GLU A 303 -2.69 11.42 7.64
C GLU A 303 -1.82 12.53 8.24
N TYR A 304 -2.45 13.53 8.85
CA TYR A 304 -1.74 14.68 9.40
C TYR A 304 -1.20 14.46 10.81
N ARG A 305 -1.31 13.22 11.35
CA ARG A 305 -0.86 12.86 12.69
C ARG A 305 -1.25 13.92 13.74
N LEU A 306 -2.46 14.48 13.64
CA LEU A 306 -2.86 15.67 14.41
C LEU A 306 -2.81 15.46 15.93
N PHE A 307 -2.73 14.21 16.36
CA PHE A 307 -2.69 13.78 17.74
C PHE A 307 -1.33 13.21 18.19
N SER A 308 -0.32 13.14 17.32
CA SER A 308 0.97 12.50 17.65
C SER A 308 1.83 13.30 18.62
N SER A 309 1.51 14.58 18.85
CA SER A 309 2.20 15.42 19.85
C SER A 309 1.67 15.21 21.28
N ILE A 310 0.62 14.41 21.45
CA ILE A 310 -0.04 14.18 22.72
C ILE A 310 0.40 12.81 23.26
N GLY A 311 1.33 12.80 24.23
CA GLY A 311 2.02 11.57 24.65
C GLY A 311 1.14 10.40 25.13
N TRP A 312 -0.06 10.65 25.68
CA TRP A 312 -0.97 9.55 26.05
C TRP A 312 -1.65 8.89 24.84
N ILE A 313 -1.73 9.60 23.71
CA ILE A 313 -2.33 9.06 22.48
C ILE A 313 -1.40 8.02 21.83
N GLU A 314 -0.09 8.16 21.98
CA GLU A 314 0.89 7.18 21.52
C GLU A 314 0.63 5.78 22.13
N SER A 315 0.33 5.73 23.44
CA SER A 315 0.05 4.50 24.18
C SER A 315 -1.25 3.80 23.80
N ILE A 316 -2.18 4.50 23.15
CA ILE A 316 -3.47 3.94 22.70
C ILE A 316 -3.60 3.92 21.17
N SER A 317 -2.57 4.36 20.46
CA SER A 317 -2.61 4.59 19.02
C SER A 317 -2.96 3.32 18.25
N HIS A 318 -2.49 2.16 18.69
CA HIS A 318 -2.77 0.87 18.06
C HIS A 318 -4.24 0.41 18.20
N TYR A 319 -5.00 0.99 19.13
CA TYR A 319 -6.46 0.75 19.24
C TYR A 319 -7.30 1.70 18.39
N LEU A 320 -6.68 2.71 17.77
CA LEU A 320 -7.38 3.68 16.93
C LEU A 320 -7.36 3.22 15.47
N PRO A 321 -8.51 3.15 14.78
CA PRO A 321 -8.57 2.83 13.36
C PRO A 321 -7.69 3.75 12.51
N THR A 322 -7.55 5.02 12.92
CA THR A 322 -6.73 6.02 12.23
C THR A 322 -5.26 5.62 12.07
N SER A 323 -4.70 4.84 13.00
CA SER A 323 -3.30 4.40 12.92
C SER A 323 -3.04 3.41 11.78
N TYR A 324 -4.10 2.91 11.14
CA TYR A 324 -4.02 1.91 10.07
C TYR A 324 -4.40 2.47 8.69
N VAL A 325 -4.56 3.79 8.55
CA VAL A 325 -4.89 4.41 7.26
C VAL A 325 -3.76 4.14 6.26
N ASP A 326 -2.52 4.29 6.71
CA ASP A 326 -1.33 3.89 5.95
C ASP A 326 -1.03 2.39 6.10
N PHE A 327 -1.99 1.55 5.70
CA PHE A 327 -1.87 0.10 5.85
C PHE A 327 -0.69 -0.50 5.07
N GLN A 328 -0.25 0.16 4.00
CA GLN A 328 0.91 -0.23 3.19
C GLN A 328 2.17 -0.25 4.07
N ASN A 329 2.39 0.85 4.79
CA ASN A 329 3.51 0.97 5.70
C ASN A 329 3.36 0.10 6.96
N VAL A 330 2.12 -0.12 7.44
CA VAL A 330 1.85 -1.05 8.56
C VAL A 330 2.23 -2.50 8.21
N ILE A 331 1.98 -2.95 6.98
CA ILE A 331 2.37 -4.31 6.56
C ILE A 331 3.90 -4.43 6.47
N ILE A 332 4.56 -3.40 5.95
CA ILE A 332 6.02 -3.38 5.78
C ILE A 332 6.76 -3.20 7.11
N GLY A 333 6.09 -2.63 8.11
CA GLY A 333 6.61 -2.44 9.46
C GLY A 333 7.29 -1.07 9.69
N GLY A 334 7.06 -0.11 8.80
CA GLY A 334 7.73 1.19 8.86
C GLY A 334 9.07 1.22 8.13
N ASP A 335 9.53 2.43 7.86
CA ASP A 335 10.93 2.70 7.54
C ASP A 335 11.43 3.94 8.31
N ILE A 336 12.69 4.31 8.11
CA ILE A 336 13.32 5.44 8.82
C ILE A 336 12.69 6.79 8.45
N PHE A 337 12.17 6.93 7.23
CA PHE A 337 11.55 8.15 6.73
C PHE A 337 10.06 8.23 7.09
N SER A 338 9.40 7.08 7.21
CA SER A 338 8.00 6.93 7.58
C SER A 338 7.86 5.89 8.71
N PRO A 339 8.28 6.24 9.94
CA PRO A 339 8.18 5.32 11.07
C PRO A 339 6.72 5.12 11.48
N LEU A 340 6.41 3.93 11.97
CA LEU A 340 5.12 3.63 12.57
C LEU A 340 4.87 4.49 13.81
N ALA A 341 3.59 4.75 14.11
CA ALA A 341 3.20 5.52 15.28
C ALA A 341 3.52 4.80 16.61
N SER A 342 3.65 3.47 16.58
CA SER A 342 3.99 2.61 17.72
C SER A 342 4.40 1.23 17.18
N GLU A 343 5.30 0.53 17.86
CA GLU A 343 5.68 -0.86 17.54
C GLU A 343 4.49 -1.83 17.60
N GLN A 344 3.42 -1.45 18.31
CA GLN A 344 2.19 -2.24 18.42
C GLN A 344 1.26 -2.04 17.22
N VAL A 345 1.53 -1.09 16.32
CA VAL A 345 0.79 -0.93 15.07
C VAL A 345 1.24 -2.01 14.08
N THR A 346 0.59 -3.16 14.14
CA THR A 346 0.94 -4.34 13.34
C THR A 346 -0.25 -4.79 12.49
N PHE A 347 0.01 -5.64 11.49
CA PHE A 347 -1.04 -6.25 10.66
C PHE A 347 -2.17 -6.89 11.50
N MET A 348 -1.81 -7.71 12.49
CA MET A 348 -2.79 -8.41 13.34
C MET A 348 -3.63 -7.43 14.17
N ASN A 349 -2.99 -6.44 14.79
CA ASN A 349 -3.70 -5.43 15.57
C ASN A 349 -4.60 -4.56 14.67
N GLY A 350 -4.19 -4.29 13.43
CA GLY A 350 -5.02 -3.59 12.45
C GLY A 350 -6.30 -4.34 12.10
N ILE A 351 -6.21 -5.66 11.89
CA ILE A 351 -7.39 -6.51 11.67
C ILE A 351 -8.35 -6.42 12.85
N LEU A 352 -7.82 -6.62 14.08
CA LEU A 352 -8.62 -6.60 15.30
C LEU A 352 -9.26 -5.24 15.52
N THR A 353 -8.51 -4.15 15.39
CA THR A 353 -8.98 -2.79 15.60
C THR A 353 -10.07 -2.43 14.59
N LEU A 354 -9.84 -2.60 13.28
CA LEU A 354 -10.85 -2.29 12.27
C LEU A 354 -12.09 -3.17 12.39
N GLY A 355 -11.91 -4.46 12.69
CA GLY A 355 -13.00 -5.41 12.88
C GLY A 355 -13.87 -5.07 14.10
N ILE A 356 -13.26 -4.88 15.27
CA ILE A 356 -13.96 -4.56 16.52
C ILE A 356 -14.71 -3.23 16.38
N TRP A 357 -14.06 -2.19 15.87
CA TRP A 357 -14.72 -0.90 15.69
C TRP A 357 -15.86 -0.97 14.70
N SER A 358 -15.72 -1.71 13.59
CA SER A 358 -16.83 -1.91 12.64
C SER A 358 -18.03 -2.58 13.31
N ILE A 359 -17.79 -3.61 14.13
CA ILE A 359 -18.86 -4.31 14.87
C ILE A 359 -19.54 -3.36 15.86
N VAL A 360 -18.77 -2.65 16.68
CA VAL A 360 -19.28 -1.70 17.69
C VAL A 360 -20.12 -0.61 17.03
N LEU A 361 -19.61 0.02 15.97
CA LEU A 361 -20.31 1.09 15.26
C LEU A 361 -21.58 0.59 14.57
N LEU A 362 -21.58 -0.64 14.05
CA LEU A 362 -22.76 -1.25 13.45
C LEU A 362 -23.85 -1.49 14.50
N PHE A 363 -23.50 -2.00 15.70
CA PHE A 363 -24.46 -2.15 16.80
C PHE A 363 -25.04 -0.81 17.25
N ILE A 364 -24.19 0.22 17.41
CA ILE A 364 -24.63 1.58 17.77
C ILE A 364 -25.57 2.13 16.67
N GLY A 365 -25.21 1.96 15.40
CA GLY A 365 -26.03 2.39 14.26
C GLY A 365 -27.40 1.71 14.22
N MET A 366 -27.45 0.39 14.39
CA MET A 366 -28.71 -0.36 14.44
C MET A 366 -29.56 0.02 15.65
N GLY A 367 -28.95 0.20 16.83
CA GLY A 367 -29.65 0.67 18.03
C GLY A 367 -30.27 2.06 17.83
N THR A 368 -29.53 2.98 17.20
CA THR A 368 -30.02 4.33 16.86
C THR A 368 -31.25 4.27 15.96
N ILE A 369 -31.22 3.43 14.92
CA ILE A 369 -32.34 3.25 13.98
C ILE A 369 -33.56 2.63 14.67
N TYR A 370 -33.34 1.66 15.57
CA TYR A 370 -34.41 1.03 16.33
C TYR A 370 -35.14 2.04 17.22
N ILE A 371 -34.40 2.95 17.87
CA ILE A 371 -34.98 3.99 18.74
C ILE A 371 -35.74 5.04 17.93
N LYS A 372 -35.17 5.53 16.81
CA LYS A 372 -35.79 6.61 16.02
C LYS A 372 -37.11 6.21 15.36
N LYS A 373 -37.34 4.92 15.04
CA LYS A 373 -38.54 4.39 14.34
C LYS A 373 -38.92 5.06 13.00
N SER A 374 -38.22 6.11 12.58
CA SER A 374 -38.20 6.67 11.23
C SER A 374 -36.78 7.04 10.84
N TYR A 375 -36.61 7.34 9.54
CA TYR A 375 -35.45 8.06 9.04
C TYR A 375 -35.29 9.42 9.69
#